data_AF-A5UIK3-F1
#
_entry.id   AF-A5UIK3-F1
#
_cell.length_a   1.000
_cell.length_b   1.000
_cell.length_c   1.000
_cell.angle_alpha   90.00
_cell.angle_beta   90.00
_cell.angle_gamma   90.00
#
_symmetry.space_group_name_H-M   'P 1'
#
loop_
_entity.id
_entity.type
_entity.pdbx_description
1 polymer ?
#
loop_
_entity_poly.entity_id
_entity_poly.type
_entity_poly.pdbx_seq_one_letter_code
_entity_poly.pdbx_strand_id
1 'polypeptide(L)'
;MTLAARLKREFVSGWKPFEVVWLALFIIAQIWAYVQTPDSWLAMISGISGILCVVLVSKGKISNYFFGLIFAYTYFYVAWGSNFLGEMNTVLYVYLPSQFIGYFMWKANMQNSDGGESVIAKALTVKGWMTLIVVTTVGTLLFCSSITSCWW
;
A
#
# COMPACT_ATOMS: atom_id res chain seq x y z
N MET A 1 8.28 -25.21 4.18
CA MET A 1 8.81 -23.96 4.78
C MET A 1 7.66 -23.24 5.45
N THR A 2 7.77 -22.90 6.73
CA THR A 2 6.73 -22.13 7.44
C THR A 2 6.62 -20.71 6.86
N LEU A 3 5.41 -20.14 6.85
CA LEU A 3 5.15 -18.77 6.34
C LEU A 3 6.09 -17.74 6.98
N ALA A 4 6.33 -17.89 8.28
CA ALA A 4 7.27 -17.06 9.04
C ALA A 4 8.72 -17.15 8.52
N ALA A 5 9.18 -18.33 8.08
CA ALA A 5 10.54 -18.50 7.54
C ALA A 5 10.70 -17.84 6.16
N ARG A 6 9.65 -17.87 5.32
CA ARG A 6 9.63 -17.13 4.04
C ARG A 6 9.65 -15.61 4.28
N LEU A 7 8.80 -15.12 5.18
CA LEU A 7 8.77 -13.70 5.55
C LEU A 7 10.13 -13.25 6.12
N LYS A 8 10.73 -14.02 7.02
CA LYS A 8 12.06 -13.71 7.58
C LYS A 8 13.13 -13.66 6.49
N ARG A 9 13.10 -14.59 5.53
CA ARG A 9 14.06 -14.58 4.41
C ARG A 9 13.85 -13.37 3.49
N GLU A 10 12.61 -12.97 3.22
CA GLU A 10 12.32 -11.75 2.45
C GLU A 10 12.76 -10.46 3.15
N PHE A 11 12.58 -10.38 4.48
CA PHE A 11 12.96 -9.22 5.28
C PHE A 11 14.46 -9.09 5.52
N VAL A 12 15.20 -10.19 5.46
CA VAL A 12 16.65 -10.20 5.75
C VAL A 12 17.48 -10.24 4.46
N SER A 13 16.92 -10.71 3.35
CA SER A 13 17.66 -10.87 2.08
C SER A 13 17.53 -9.64 1.19
N GLY A 14 18.67 -9.09 0.75
CA GLY A 14 18.73 -8.08 -0.33
C GLY A 14 18.46 -6.63 0.08
N TRP A 15 18.60 -6.29 1.37
CA TRP A 15 18.44 -4.92 1.87
C TRP A 15 19.75 -4.15 1.76
N LYS A 16 19.70 -2.97 1.14
CA LYS A 16 20.84 -2.04 1.16
C LYS A 16 20.86 -1.31 2.50
N PRO A 17 22.03 -1.00 3.09
CA PRO A 17 22.12 -0.28 4.36
C PRO A 17 21.33 1.04 4.36
N PHE A 18 21.34 1.76 3.24
CA PHE A 18 20.56 2.98 3.05
C PHE A 18 19.05 2.78 3.21
N GLU A 19 18.50 1.69 2.67
CA GLU A 19 17.06 1.39 2.75
C GLU A 19 16.63 1.10 4.19
N VAL A 20 17.49 0.40 4.94
CA VAL A 20 17.26 0.09 6.36
C VAL A 20 17.28 1.36 7.20
N VAL A 21 18.25 2.25 6.97
CA VAL A 21 18.33 3.55 7.65
C VAL A 21 17.08 4.38 7.37
N TRP A 22 16.65 4.48 6.10
CA TRP A 22 15.45 5.22 5.75
C TRP A 22 14.18 4.63 6.34
N LEU A 23 14.03 3.30 6.33
CA LEU A 23 12.89 2.64 6.96
C LEU A 23 12.85 2.94 8.47
N ALA A 24 14.00 2.84 9.15
CA ALA A 24 14.10 3.15 10.57
C ALA A 24 13.74 4.62 10.84
N LEU A 25 14.23 5.55 10.02
CA LEU A 25 13.88 6.97 10.12
C LEU A 25 12.38 7.22 9.97
N PHE A 26 11.71 6.59 9.00
CA PHE A 26 10.26 6.75 8.82
C PHE A 26 9.46 6.14 9.98
N ILE A 27 9.88 4.98 10.50
CA ILE A 27 9.23 4.39 11.69
C ILE A 27 9.43 5.29 12.92
N ILE A 28 10.63 5.81 13.12
CA ILE A 28 10.91 6.77 14.21
C ILE A 28 10.05 8.02 14.05
N ALA A 29 9.95 8.57 12.84
CA ALA A 29 9.10 9.73 12.56
C ALA A 29 7.62 9.44 12.86
N GLN A 30 7.12 8.25 12.53
CA GLN A 30 5.75 7.83 12.83
C GLN A 30 5.51 7.72 14.35
N ILE A 31 6.45 7.12 15.08
CA ILE A 31 6.37 7.01 16.55
C ILE A 31 6.46 8.40 17.17
N TRP A 32 7.35 9.25 16.67
CA TRP A 32 7.50 10.63 17.15
C TRP A 32 6.21 11.43 16.95
N ALA A 33 5.59 11.36 15.76
CA ALA A 33 4.30 12.00 15.49
C ALA A 33 3.21 11.51 16.46
N TYR A 34 3.14 10.21 16.72
CA TYR A 34 2.22 9.63 17.70
C TYR A 34 2.45 10.13 19.14
N VAL A 35 3.72 10.33 19.54
CA VAL A 35 4.04 10.88 20.88
C VAL A 35 3.63 12.35 21.00
N GLN A 36 3.74 13.14 19.93
CA GLN A 36 3.31 14.55 19.92
C GLN A 36 1.78 14.69 19.97
N THR A 37 1.07 13.82 19.26
CA THR A 37 -0.40 13.84 19.20
C THR A 37 -0.91 12.40 19.27
N PRO A 38 -1.13 11.89 20.50
CA PRO A 38 -1.60 10.52 20.68
C PRO A 38 -3.07 10.40 20.28
N ASP A 39 -3.32 10.10 19.00
CA ASP A 39 -4.67 9.87 18.48
C ASP A 39 -5.21 8.50 18.91
N SER A 40 -4.61 7.42 18.38
CA SER A 40 -4.95 6.05 18.75
C SER A 40 -3.83 5.06 18.41
N TRP A 41 -3.77 3.97 19.17
CA TRP A 41 -2.85 2.87 18.87
C TRP A 41 -3.11 2.26 17.48
N LEU A 42 -4.36 2.25 17.02
CA LEU A 42 -4.75 1.82 15.67
C LEU A 42 -4.15 2.73 14.59
N ALA A 43 -4.17 4.05 14.78
CA ALA A 43 -3.54 5.00 13.85
C ALA A 43 -2.03 4.79 13.75
N MET A 44 -1.36 4.49 14.87
CA MET A 44 0.07 4.17 14.86
C MET A 44 0.36 2.86 14.10
N ILE A 45 -0.39 1.79 14.37
CA ILE A 45 -0.22 0.50 13.67
C ILE A 45 -0.49 0.66 12.18
N SER A 46 -1.54 1.41 11.82
CA SER A 46 -1.86 1.76 10.43
C SER A 46 -0.68 2.45 9.76
N GLY A 47 -0.14 3.51 10.38
CA GLY A 47 1.01 4.25 9.83
C GLY A 47 2.25 3.37 9.61
N ILE A 48 2.63 2.57 10.61
CA ILE A 48 3.78 1.65 10.50
C ILE A 48 3.53 0.60 9.41
N SER A 49 2.34 0.01 9.35
CA SER A 49 1.98 -0.99 8.34
C SER A 49 1.97 -0.40 6.93
N GLY A 50 1.50 0.84 6.78
CA GLY A 50 1.53 1.60 5.54
C GLY A 50 2.97 1.85 5.06
N ILE A 51 3.86 2.29 5.95
CA ILE A 51 5.29 2.49 5.66
C ILE A 51 5.92 1.17 5.18
N LEU A 52 5.69 0.07 5.91
CA LEU A 52 6.22 -1.24 5.53
C LEU A 52 5.66 -1.70 4.17
N CYS A 53 4.38 -1.49 3.91
CA CYS A 53 3.74 -1.81 2.64
C CYS A 53 4.43 -1.10 1.47
N VAL A 54 4.61 0.23 1.53
CA VAL A 54 5.20 1.00 0.43
C VAL A 54 6.70 0.72 0.25
N VAL A 55 7.43 0.43 1.31
CA VAL A 55 8.84 0.03 1.19
C VAL A 55 8.94 -1.33 0.52
N LEU A 56 8.14 -2.32 0.95
CA LEU A 56 8.15 -3.65 0.35
C LEU A 56 7.66 -3.65 -1.11
N VAL A 57 6.69 -2.80 -1.47
CA VAL A 57 6.22 -2.69 -2.85
C VAL A 57 7.32 -2.14 -3.77
N SER A 58 8.11 -1.16 -3.31
CA SER A 58 9.25 -0.63 -4.08
C SER A 58 10.37 -1.66 -4.28
N LYS A 59 10.50 -2.62 -3.35
CA LYS A 59 11.40 -3.77 -3.46
C LYS A 59 10.82 -4.92 -4.29
N GLY A 60 9.58 -4.82 -4.73
CA GLY A 60 8.90 -5.87 -5.47
C GLY A 60 8.61 -7.14 -4.65
N LYS A 61 8.49 -7.02 -3.32
CA LYS A 61 8.27 -8.15 -2.41
C LYS A 61 6.78 -8.44 -2.22
N ILE A 62 6.39 -9.71 -2.33
CA ILE A 62 4.97 -10.11 -2.22
C ILE A 62 4.40 -9.90 -0.81
N SER A 63 5.26 -9.86 0.22
CA SER A 63 4.89 -9.52 1.59
C SER A 63 4.24 -8.14 1.74
N ASN A 64 4.40 -7.22 0.78
CA ASN A 64 3.72 -5.92 0.80
C ASN A 64 2.20 -6.08 0.98
N TYR A 65 1.56 -7.05 0.32
CA TYR A 65 0.12 -7.27 0.39
C TYR A 65 -0.36 -7.69 1.77
N PHE A 66 0.49 -8.36 2.57
CA PHE A 66 0.16 -8.70 3.94
C PHE A 66 0.11 -7.44 4.83
N PHE A 67 1.13 -6.58 4.74
CA PHE A 67 1.13 -5.31 5.47
C PHE A 67 0.09 -4.33 4.94
N GLY A 68 -0.17 -4.36 3.62
CA GLY A 68 -1.23 -3.59 2.96
C GLY A 68 -2.61 -3.98 3.45
N LEU A 69 -2.86 -5.27 3.73
CA LEU A 69 -4.09 -5.70 4.39
C LEU A 69 -4.19 -5.19 5.83
N ILE A 70 -3.13 -5.31 6.64
CA ILE A 70 -3.13 -4.77 8.02
C ILE A 70 -3.39 -3.27 7.99
N PHE A 71 -2.72 -2.54 7.10
CA PHE A 71 -2.96 -1.11 6.87
C PHE A 71 -4.42 -0.85 6.49
N ALA A 72 -4.96 -1.50 5.45
CA ALA A 72 -6.32 -1.27 5.00
C ALA A 72 -7.36 -1.53 6.11
N TYR A 73 -7.24 -2.64 6.85
CA TYR A 73 -8.15 -2.92 7.96
C TYR A 73 -8.04 -1.90 9.09
N THR A 74 -6.83 -1.58 9.54
CA THR A 74 -6.63 -0.66 10.67
C THR A 74 -6.98 0.78 10.29
N TYR A 75 -6.59 1.23 9.08
CA TYR A 75 -6.87 2.56 8.58
C TYR A 75 -8.37 2.78 8.31
N PHE A 76 -9.11 1.75 7.87
CA PHE A 76 -10.55 1.83 7.74
C PHE A 76 -11.22 2.25 9.06
N TYR A 77 -10.85 1.63 10.18
CA TYR A 77 -11.41 1.97 11.49
C TYR A 77 -11.00 3.37 11.96
N VAL A 78 -9.77 3.80 11.65
CA VAL A 78 -9.28 5.15 11.97
C VAL A 78 -10.07 6.19 11.16
N ALA A 79 -10.23 6.00 9.85
CA ALA A 79 -10.98 6.89 8.98
C ALA A 79 -12.47 6.92 9.36
N TRP A 80 -13.04 5.78 9.73
CA TRP A 80 -14.42 5.69 10.24
C TRP A 80 -14.60 6.51 11.52
N GLY A 81 -13.71 6.35 12.50
CA GLY A 81 -13.75 7.08 13.76
C GLY A 81 -13.66 8.60 13.57
N SER A 82 -12.86 9.05 12.59
CA SER A 82 -12.69 10.47 12.25
C SER A 82 -13.71 11.01 11.23
N ASN A 83 -14.73 10.23 10.84
CA ASN A 83 -15.72 10.59 9.82
C ASN A 83 -15.13 10.98 8.45
N PHE A 84 -13.97 10.43 8.08
CA PHE A 84 -13.36 10.63 6.77
C PHE A 84 -13.96 9.65 5.75
N LEU A 85 -15.22 9.93 5.34
CA LEU A 85 -16.01 9.06 4.48
C LEU A 85 -15.33 8.73 3.14
N GLY A 86 -14.58 9.68 2.56
CA GLY A 86 -13.84 9.47 1.30
C GLY A 86 -12.72 8.45 1.44
N GLU A 87 -11.88 8.60 2.48
CA GLU A 87 -10.78 7.67 2.78
C GLU A 87 -11.32 6.29 3.13
N MET A 88 -12.33 6.24 4.00
CA MET A 88 -13.00 5.01 4.42
C MET A 88 -13.55 4.23 3.22
N ASN A 89 -14.29 4.87 2.31
CA ASN A 89 -14.84 4.23 1.12
C ASN A 89 -13.73 3.77 0.17
N THR A 90 -12.68 4.57 -0.01
CA THR A 90 -11.54 4.20 -0.86
C THR A 90 -10.82 2.97 -0.31
N VAL A 91 -10.62 2.91 1.00
CA VAL A 91 -9.96 1.77 1.65
C VAL A 91 -10.81 0.50 1.49
N LEU A 92 -12.11 0.61 1.75
CA LEU A 92 -13.03 -0.52 1.72
C LEU A 92 -13.24 -1.07 0.30
N TYR A 93 -13.52 -0.19 -0.67
CA TYR A 93 -13.91 -0.59 -2.01
C TYR A 93 -12.74 -0.69 -3.00
N VAL A 94 -11.65 0.03 -2.78
CA VAL A 94 -10.50 0.05 -3.70
C VAL A 94 -9.31 -0.69 -3.10
N TYR A 95 -8.86 -0.33 -1.90
CA TYR A 95 -7.63 -0.91 -1.36
C TYR A 95 -7.81 -2.36 -0.96
N LEU A 96 -8.88 -2.70 -0.22
CA LEU A 96 -9.09 -4.06 0.26
C LEU A 96 -9.18 -5.09 -0.89
N PRO A 97 -10.01 -4.88 -1.94
CA PRO A 97 -10.07 -5.82 -3.06
C PRO A 97 -8.78 -5.84 -3.89
N SER A 98 -8.14 -4.69 -4.08
CA SER A 98 -6.88 -4.62 -4.84
C SER A 98 -5.73 -5.35 -4.14
N GLN A 99 -5.73 -5.49 -2.80
CA GLN A 99 -4.75 -6.31 -2.11
C GLN A 99 -4.82 -7.78 -2.57
N PHE A 100 -6.02 -8.34 -2.71
CA PHE A 100 -6.20 -9.72 -3.17
C PHE A 100 -5.86 -9.88 -4.65
N ILE A 101 -6.42 -9.02 -5.51
CA ILE A 101 -6.16 -9.05 -6.96
C ILE A 101 -4.67 -8.88 -7.24
N GLY A 102 -4.05 -7.89 -6.57
CA GLY A 102 -2.64 -7.61 -6.67
C GLY A 102 -1.78 -8.80 -6.22
N TYR A 103 -2.11 -9.42 -5.09
CA TYR A 103 -1.39 -10.61 -4.60
C TYR A 103 -1.34 -11.73 -5.65
N PHE A 104 -2.48 -12.09 -6.24
CA PHE A 104 -2.52 -13.15 -7.25
C PHE A 104 -1.77 -12.78 -8.53
N MET A 105 -1.93 -11.54 -9.00
CA MET A 105 -1.26 -11.06 -10.20
C MET A 105 0.26 -10.97 -10.01
N TRP A 106 0.74 -10.48 -8.86
CA TRP A 106 2.16 -10.44 -8.53
C TRP A 106 2.75 -11.83 -8.40
N LYS A 107 2.07 -12.73 -7.69
CA LYS A 107 2.52 -14.12 -7.53
C LYS A 107 2.75 -14.81 -8.88
N ALA A 108 1.91 -14.54 -9.88
CA ALA A 108 2.05 -15.08 -11.22
C ALA A 108 3.22 -14.46 -12.02
N ASN A 109 3.75 -13.31 -11.61
CA ASN A 109 4.80 -12.56 -12.31
C ASN A 109 6.10 -12.43 -11.49
N MET A 110 6.28 -13.24 -10.45
CA MET A 110 7.51 -13.28 -9.66
C MET A 110 8.59 -14.08 -10.37
N GLN A 111 9.82 -13.56 -10.39
CA GLN A 111 11.00 -14.27 -10.86
C GLN A 111 12.00 -14.50 -9.72
N ASN A 112 12.69 -15.65 -9.77
CA ASN A 112 13.79 -15.96 -8.88
C ASN A 112 15.06 -15.29 -9.42
N SER A 113 15.44 -14.15 -8.86
CA SER A 113 16.75 -13.53 -9.08
C SER A 113 17.66 -13.82 -7.88
N ASP A 114 18.98 -13.74 -8.08
CA ASP A 114 20.07 -14.12 -7.13
C ASP A 114 20.16 -13.28 -5.83
N GLY A 115 19.02 -12.89 -5.26
CA GLY A 115 18.87 -12.21 -3.98
C GLY A 115 17.44 -12.30 -3.41
N GLY A 116 16.59 -13.19 -3.93
CA GLY A 116 15.21 -13.42 -3.51
C GLY A 116 14.20 -13.21 -4.63
N GLU A 117 12.95 -13.65 -4.39
CA GLU A 117 11.86 -13.44 -5.35
C GLU A 117 11.50 -11.95 -5.41
N SER A 118 11.37 -11.40 -6.62
CA SER A 118 10.92 -10.03 -6.88
C SER A 118 10.07 -9.97 -8.14
N VAL A 119 9.15 -9.02 -8.21
CA VAL A 119 8.28 -8.81 -9.38
C VAL A 119 8.98 -7.99 -10.46
N ILE A 120 8.70 -8.29 -11.72
CA ILE A 120 9.20 -7.51 -12.86
C ILE A 120 8.43 -6.19 -12.97
N ALA A 121 9.11 -5.07 -12.75
CA ALA A 121 8.53 -3.76 -13.03
C ALA A 121 8.47 -3.51 -14.55
N LYS A 122 7.30 -3.07 -15.04
CA LYS A 122 7.11 -2.70 -16.45
C LYS A 122 6.92 -1.19 -16.55
N ALA A 123 7.58 -0.56 -17.51
CA ALA A 123 7.35 0.84 -17.84
C ALA A 123 6.22 0.96 -18.88
N LEU A 124 5.30 1.90 -18.68
CA LEU A 124 4.26 2.20 -19.66
C LEU A 124 4.87 2.92 -20.88
N THR A 125 4.38 2.56 -22.07
CA THR A 125 4.69 3.30 -23.30
C THR A 125 3.94 4.64 -23.33
N VAL A 126 4.34 5.55 -24.21
CA VAL A 126 3.66 6.85 -24.39
C VAL A 126 2.16 6.68 -24.69
N LYS A 127 1.81 5.66 -25.49
CA LYS A 127 0.39 5.31 -25.74
C LYS A 127 -0.33 4.90 -24.46
N GLY A 128 0.31 4.08 -23.62
CA GLY A 128 -0.24 3.67 -22.33
C GLY A 128 -0.46 4.87 -21.39
N TRP A 129 0.49 5.80 -21.34
CA TRP A 129 0.37 7.03 -20.57
C TRP A 129 -0.80 7.91 -21.04
N MET A 130 -0.97 8.09 -22.36
CA MET A 130 -2.10 8.84 -22.91
C MET A 130 -3.44 8.18 -22.51
N THR A 131 -3.55 6.86 -22.64
CA THR A 131 -4.77 6.14 -22.22
C THR A 131 -5.03 6.31 -20.73
N LEU A 132 -4.01 6.22 -19.89
CA LEU A 132 -4.14 6.40 -18.43
C LEU A 132 -4.68 7.80 -18.09
N ILE A 133 -4.15 8.84 -18.73
CA ILE A 133 -4.59 10.23 -18.52
C ILE A 133 -6.06 10.37 -18.92
N VAL A 134 -6.44 9.91 -20.12
CA VAL A 134 -7.82 10.01 -20.61
C VAL A 134 -8.79 9.28 -19.69
N VAL A 135 -8.49 8.03 -19.32
CA VAL A 135 -9.36 7.23 -18.44
C VAL A 135 -9.48 7.86 -17.07
N THR A 136 -8.38 8.37 -16.50
CA THR A 136 -8.40 9.04 -15.20
C THR A 136 -9.24 10.31 -15.25
N THR A 137 -9.06 11.17 -16.26
CA THR A 137 -9.84 12.39 -16.43
C THR A 137 -11.32 12.10 -16.58
N VAL A 138 -11.69 11.16 -17.46
CA VAL A 138 -13.10 10.78 -17.66
C VAL A 138 -13.69 10.17 -16.39
N GLY A 139 -12.94 9.28 -15.71
CA GLY A 139 -13.35 8.67 -14.45
C GLY A 139 -13.62 9.71 -13.36
N THR A 140 -12.74 10.71 -13.21
CA THR A 140 -12.92 11.81 -12.25
C THR A 140 -14.15 12.65 -12.58
N LEU A 141 -14.41 12.96 -13.85
CA LEU A 141 -15.59 13.73 -14.25
C LEU A 141 -16.89 12.96 -13.97
N LEU A 142 -16.93 11.66 -14.27
CA LEU A 142 -18.06 10.79 -13.97
C LEU A 142 -18.30 10.65 -12.47
N PHE A 143 -17.24 10.49 -11.69
CA PHE A 143 -17.32 10.42 -10.23
C PHE A 143 -17.89 11.72 -9.65
N CYS A 144 -17.37 12.87 -10.08
CA CYS A 144 -17.86 14.18 -9.67
C CYS A 144 -19.35 14.35 -10.00
N SER A 145 -19.74 14.04 -11.25
CA SER A 145 -21.13 14.14 -11.71
C SER A 145 -22.08 13.24 -10.93
N SER A 146 -21.64 12.03 -10.58
CA SER A 146 -22.43 11.06 -9.81
C SER A 146 -22.66 11.53 -8.38
N ILE A 147 -21.66 12.14 -7.76
CA ILE A 147 -21.82 12.75 -6.43
C ILE A 147 -22.76 13.95 -6.53
N THR A 148 -22.56 14.87 -7.46
CA THR A 148 -23.42 16.05 -7.59
C THR A 148 -24.89 15.70 -7.85
N SER A 149 -25.16 14.66 -8.64
CA SER A 149 -26.53 14.22 -8.94
C SER A 149 -27.26 13.55 -7.76
N CYS A 150 -26.53 13.11 -6.73
CA CYS A 150 -27.09 12.47 -5.52
C CYS A 150 -27.40 13.48 -4.40
N TRP A 151 -26.97 14.74 -4.56
CA TRP A 151 -27.14 15.84 -3.59
C TRP A 151 -28.12 16.94 -4.05
N TRP A 152 -28.87 16.71 -5.14
CA TRP A 152 -29.99 17.54 -5.61
C TRP A 152 -31.32 16.79 -5.49
#